data_AF-A0A803NQH9-F1
#
_entry.id   AF-A0A803NQH9-F1
#
_cell.length_a   1.000
_cell.length_b   1.000
_cell.length_c   1.000
_cell.angle_alpha   90.00
_cell.angle_beta   90.00
_cell.angle_gamma   90.00
#
_symmetry.space_group_name_H-M   'P 1'
#
loop_
_entity.id
_entity.type
_entity.pdbx_description
1 polymer ?
#
loop_
_entity_poly.entity_id
_entity_poly.type
_entity_poly.pdbx_seq_one_letter_code
_entity_poly.pdbx_strand_id
1 'polypeptide(L)'
;MAMQRDAVNKCFQEHYPLLRLGNVNSEKSRGTEVVRWGLPRPGRVKCFVDYASANDDSAVMVVIFDEDGLIKCFRAVKVQVYYVLHGELEALKFGFCLAWDVVAADVDFYSNSLQLVQALVESQRPH
;
A
#
# COMPACT_ATOMS: atom_id res chain seq x y z
N MET A 1 23.27 8.99 14.65
CA MET A 1 22.35 9.24 13.50
C MET A 1 22.81 8.61 12.18
N ALA A 2 24.06 8.16 12.01
CA ALA A 2 24.49 7.44 10.79
C ALA A 2 23.87 6.02 10.67
N MET A 3 23.77 5.32 11.80
CA MET A 3 23.36 3.92 11.90
C MET A 3 21.94 3.62 11.39
N GLN A 4 21.02 4.61 11.44
CA GLN A 4 19.63 4.45 11.02
C GLN A 4 19.48 4.57 9.50
N ARG A 5 20.35 5.35 8.82
CA ARG A 5 20.39 5.45 7.36
C ARG A 5 20.89 4.15 6.73
N ASP A 6 21.86 3.51 7.37
CA ASP A 6 22.42 2.24 6.89
C ASP A 6 21.39 1.10 6.99
N ALA A 7 20.59 1.08 8.06
CA ALA A 7 19.51 0.11 8.22
C ALA A 7 18.40 0.29 7.16
N VAL A 8 18.00 1.53 6.86
CA VAL A 8 16.99 1.82 5.84
C VAL A 8 17.52 1.49 4.43
N ASN A 9 18.75 1.87 4.12
CA ASN A 9 19.37 1.54 2.83
C ASN A 9 19.55 0.04 2.64
N LYS A 10 19.93 -0.69 3.70
CA LYS A 10 20.04 -2.14 3.69
C LYS A 10 18.68 -2.80 3.44
N CYS A 11 17.65 -2.39 4.18
CA CYS A 11 16.28 -2.88 4.00
C CYS A 11 15.76 -2.61 2.58
N PHE A 12 16.03 -1.40 2.04
CA PHE A 12 15.70 -1.07 0.66
C PHE A 12 16.44 -1.97 -0.32
N GLN A 13 17.76 -2.16 -0.18
CA GLN A 13 18.52 -3.02 -1.10
C GLN A 13 18.18 -4.51 -0.98
N GLU A 14 17.75 -4.99 0.17
CA GLU A 14 17.34 -6.38 0.37
C GLU A 14 15.95 -6.67 -0.24
N HIS A 15 15.06 -5.67 -0.29
CA HIS A 15 13.68 -5.85 -0.79
C HIS A 15 13.44 -5.28 -2.20
N TYR A 16 14.27 -4.34 -2.66
CA TYR A 16 14.22 -3.80 -4.03
C TYR A 16 14.44 -4.85 -5.15
N PRO A 17 15.25 -5.92 -4.99
CA PRO A 17 15.43 -6.96 -6.01
C PRO A 17 14.16 -7.78 -6.27
N LEU A 18 13.21 -7.82 -5.32
CA LEU A 18 11.94 -8.54 -5.47
C LEU A 18 10.96 -7.82 -6.41
N LEU A 19 11.22 -6.56 -6.77
CA LEU A 19 10.39 -5.77 -7.69
C LEU A 19 10.88 -5.81 -9.15
N ARG A 20 12.04 -6.43 -9.43
CA ARG A 20 12.64 -6.49 -10.79
C ARG A 20 12.78 -7.88 -11.41
N LEU A 21 12.14 -8.89 -10.83
CA LEU A 21 11.86 -10.15 -11.52
C LEU A 21 10.38 -10.07 -11.90
N GLY A 22 10.03 -9.45 -13.04
CA GLY A 22 10.27 -10.03 -14.35
C GLY A 22 9.21 -11.10 -14.59
N ASN A 23 8.45 -10.96 -15.68
CA ASN A 23 7.57 -11.97 -16.27
C ASN A 23 8.13 -13.40 -16.15
N VAL A 24 7.85 -14.09 -15.05
CA VAL A 24 8.07 -15.51 -14.90
C VAL A 24 6.70 -16.11 -14.71
N ASN A 25 6.26 -16.85 -15.73
CA ASN A 25 5.16 -17.79 -15.64
C ASN A 25 5.38 -18.69 -14.40
N SER A 26 4.71 -18.38 -13.29
CA SER A 26 4.69 -19.25 -12.12
C SER A 26 3.40 -20.08 -12.15
N GLU A 27 3.36 -21.05 -13.06
CA GLU A 27 2.64 -22.28 -12.72
C GLU A 27 3.29 -22.86 -11.46
N LYS A 28 2.46 -23.17 -10.46
CA LYS A 28 2.80 -23.87 -9.20
C LYS A 28 3.32 -23.01 -8.05
N SER A 29 2.42 -22.24 -7.44
CA SER A 29 2.41 -22.06 -5.98
C SER A 29 1.01 -22.35 -5.44
N ARG A 30 0.86 -23.51 -4.78
CA ARG A 30 -0.31 -23.80 -3.95
C ARG A 30 -0.18 -22.99 -2.67
N GLY A 31 -1.11 -22.09 -2.40
CA GLY A 31 -1.27 -21.44 -1.10
C GLY A 31 -1.50 -19.94 -1.20
N THR A 32 -2.73 -19.53 -0.90
CA THR A 32 -3.26 -18.15 -0.87
C THR A 32 -3.82 -17.68 -2.22
N GLU A 33 -5.12 -17.88 -2.42
CA GLU A 33 -5.88 -17.15 -3.44
C GLU A 33 -5.79 -15.66 -3.12
N VAL A 34 -4.94 -14.95 -3.85
CA VAL A 34 -5.05 -13.50 -3.97
C VAL A 34 -6.36 -13.23 -4.69
N VAL A 35 -7.39 -12.80 -3.97
CA VAL A 35 -8.66 -12.36 -4.55
C VAL A 35 -8.36 -11.17 -5.46
N ARG A 36 -8.18 -11.44 -6.76
CA ARG A 36 -8.00 -10.41 -7.79
C ARG A 36 -9.37 -9.82 -8.12
N TRP A 37 -9.62 -8.62 -7.61
CA TRP A 37 -10.79 -7.83 -7.98
C TRP A 37 -10.64 -7.27 -9.40
N GLY A 38 -11.09 -8.04 -10.38
CA GLY A 38 -11.23 -7.60 -11.77
C GLY A 38 -9.92 -7.53 -12.57
N LEU A 39 -10.02 -7.75 -13.88
CA LEU A 39 -8.94 -7.44 -14.82
C LEU A 39 -8.71 -5.90 -14.81
N PRO A 40 -7.45 -5.41 -14.86
CA PRO A 40 -7.21 -3.97 -14.92
C PRO A 40 -7.86 -3.40 -16.18
N ARG A 41 -8.80 -2.47 -15.98
CA ARG A 41 -9.35 -1.63 -17.05
C ARG A 41 -8.38 -0.47 -17.30
N PRO A 42 -8.23 0.03 -18.54
CA PRO A 42 -7.35 1.15 -18.83
C PRO A 42 -7.60 2.32 -17.89
N GLY A 43 -6.56 2.78 -17.19
CA GLY A 43 -6.64 3.92 -16.26
C GLY A 43 -6.88 3.59 -14.78
N ARG A 44 -6.92 2.31 -14.41
CA ARG A 44 -7.00 1.87 -13.00
C ARG A 44 -5.62 1.79 -12.37
N VAL A 45 -5.43 2.46 -11.23
CA VAL A 45 -4.15 2.49 -10.51
C VAL A 45 -4.18 1.61 -9.27
N LYS A 46 -3.02 1.08 -8.86
CA LYS A 46 -2.86 0.35 -7.60
C LYS A 46 -2.30 1.29 -6.55
N CYS A 47 -3.00 1.45 -5.43
CA CYS A 47 -2.60 2.32 -4.33
C CYS A 47 -2.26 1.50 -3.10
N PHE A 48 -0.97 1.44 -2.75
CA PHE A 48 -0.50 0.79 -1.54
C PHE A 48 -0.41 1.83 -0.43
N VAL A 49 -1.01 1.51 0.71
CA VAL A 49 -1.03 2.38 1.90
C VAL A 49 -0.48 1.60 3.09
N ASP A 50 0.31 2.28 3.93
CA ASP A 50 0.90 1.68 5.11
C ASP A 50 1.04 2.74 6.21
N TYR A 51 0.95 2.27 7.45
CA TYR A 51 1.15 3.07 8.64
C TYR A 51 2.28 2.49 9.48
N ALA A 52 3.17 3.36 9.95
CA ALA A 52 4.25 2.99 10.85
C ALA A 52 4.30 3.92 12.06
N SER A 53 4.63 3.36 13.22
CA SER A 53 4.85 4.13 14.45
C SER A 53 6.01 3.57 15.27
N ALA A 54 6.72 4.47 15.95
CA ALA A 54 7.79 4.15 16.89
C ALA A 54 7.96 5.29 17.90
N ASN A 55 7.97 4.99 19.20
CA ASN A 55 8.27 5.94 20.28
C ASN A 55 7.60 7.32 20.10
N ASP A 56 6.27 7.34 20.02
CA ASP A 56 5.41 8.52 19.83
C ASP A 56 5.48 9.22 18.46
N ASP A 57 6.42 8.85 17.59
CA ASP A 57 6.42 9.26 16.19
C ASP A 57 5.57 8.31 15.35
N SER A 58 4.74 8.88 14.48
CA SER A 58 3.86 8.12 13.58
C SER A 58 3.87 8.72 12.18
N ALA A 59 3.80 7.87 11.16
CA ALA A 59 3.80 8.28 9.78
C ALA A 59 2.94 7.36 8.92
N VAL A 60 2.40 7.92 7.84
CA VAL A 60 1.72 7.18 6.79
C VAL A 60 2.48 7.35 5.48
N MET A 61 2.45 6.32 4.64
CA MET A 61 3.05 6.32 3.32
C MET A 61 2.06 5.78 2.30
N VAL A 62 2.06 6.39 1.12
CA VAL A 62 1.26 5.95 -0.03
C VAL A 62 2.17 5.82 -1.24
N VAL A 63 2.00 4.74 -1.99
CA VAL A 63 2.62 4.54 -3.31
C VAL A 63 1.54 4.15 -4.32
N ILE A 64 1.46 4.88 -5.41
CA ILE A 64 0.53 4.61 -6.51
C ILE A 64 1.31 4.12 -7.72
N PHE A 65 0.92 2.96 -8.23
CA PHE A 65 1.44 2.37 -9.45
C PHE A 65 0.41 2.47 -10.57
N ASP A 66 0.88 2.70 -11.79
CA ASP A 66 0.06 2.56 -12.99
C ASP A 66 -0.17 1.08 -13.35
N GLU A 67 -0.86 0.86 -14.47
CA GLU A 67 -1.20 -0.48 -14.96
C GLU A 67 0.03 -1.31 -15.38
N ASP A 68 1.11 -0.64 -15.80
CA ASP A 68 2.39 -1.26 -16.17
C ASP A 68 3.27 -1.56 -14.95
N GLY A 69 2.83 -1.19 -13.75
CA GLY A 69 3.58 -1.39 -12.51
C GLY A 69 4.70 -0.36 -12.31
N LEU A 70 4.65 0.78 -13.01
CA LEU A 70 5.54 1.90 -12.77
C LEU A 70 4.96 2.81 -11.68
N ILE A 71 5.84 3.41 -10.88
CA ILE A 71 5.42 4.35 -9.83
C ILE A 71 4.94 5.65 -10.49
N LYS A 72 3.65 5.95 -10.34
CA LYS A 72 3.02 7.19 -10.80
C LYS A 72 3.23 8.32 -9.80
N CYS A 73 3.04 8.03 -8.51
CA CYS A 73 3.35 8.98 -7.43
C CYS A 73 3.56 8.26 -6.10
N PHE A 74 4.18 8.95 -5.15
CA PHE A 74 4.29 8.50 -3.77
C PHE A 74 4.36 9.69 -2.82
N ARG A 75 3.90 9.52 -1.58
CA ARG A 75 3.98 10.57 -0.56
C ARG A 75 3.96 9.99 0.84
N ALA A 76 4.74 10.57 1.73
CA ALA A 76 4.74 10.28 3.17
C ALA A 76 4.40 11.54 3.97
N VAL A 77 3.67 11.38 5.06
CA VAL A 77 3.41 12.46 6.03
C VAL A 77 3.49 11.93 7.46
N LYS A 78 3.99 12.78 8.38
CA LYS A 78 3.85 12.52 9.81
C LYS A 78 2.41 12.72 10.23
N VAL A 79 1.92 11.84 11.10
CA VAL A 79 0.57 11.90 11.68
C VAL A 79 0.67 11.78 13.19
N GLN A 80 -0.33 12.28 13.91
CA GLN A 80 -0.45 12.09 15.36
C GLN A 80 -1.63 11.16 15.63
N VAL A 81 -1.34 9.87 15.74
CA VAL A 81 -2.31 8.82 16.03
C VAL A 81 -1.71 7.84 17.02
N TYR A 82 -2.53 7.29 17.90
CA TYR A 82 -2.08 6.44 19.02
C TYR A 82 -2.40 4.96 18.85
N TYR A 83 -3.22 4.62 17.85
CA TYR A 83 -3.67 3.26 17.59
C TYR A 83 -3.32 2.85 16.17
N VAL A 84 -2.82 1.63 16.01
CA VAL A 84 -2.44 1.08 14.70
C VAL A 84 -3.59 1.15 13.71
N LEU A 85 -4.78 0.67 14.08
CA LEU A 85 -5.95 0.71 13.19
C LEU A 85 -6.35 2.14 12.78
N HIS A 86 -6.20 3.12 13.68
CA HIS A 86 -6.46 4.52 13.33
C HIS A 86 -5.41 5.05 12.35
N GLY A 87 -4.14 4.69 12.53
CA GLY A 87 -3.08 5.01 11.60
C GLY A 87 -3.28 4.40 10.21
N GLU A 88 -3.70 3.14 10.14
CA GLU A 88 -4.05 2.46 8.89
C GLU A 88 -5.23 3.14 8.17
N LEU A 89 -6.25 3.58 8.92
CA LEU A 89 -7.37 4.36 8.37
C LEU A 89 -6.92 5.73 7.86
N GLU A 90 -6.02 6.42 8.56
CA GLU A 90 -5.44 7.68 8.09
C GLU A 90 -4.56 7.46 6.84
N ALA A 91 -3.83 6.34 6.75
CA ALA A 91 -3.08 5.98 5.55
C ALA A 91 -4.01 5.76 4.34
N LEU A 92 -5.13 5.05 4.55
CA LEU A 92 -6.15 4.85 3.52
C LEU A 92 -6.76 6.17 3.06
N LYS A 93 -7.20 7.01 3.99
CA LYS A 93 -7.76 8.35 3.72
C LYS A 93 -6.76 9.22 2.94
N PHE A 94 -5.50 9.21 3.36
CA PHE A 94 -4.44 9.93 2.68
C PHE A 94 -4.22 9.39 1.25
N GLY A 95 -4.29 8.07 1.07
CA GLY A 95 -4.24 7.43 -0.24
C GLY A 95 -5.39 7.85 -1.16
N PHE A 96 -6.62 7.96 -0.65
CA PHE A 96 -7.76 8.49 -1.40
C PHE A 96 -7.53 9.92 -1.88
N CYS A 97 -7.06 10.82 -1.00
CA CYS A 97 -6.75 12.19 -1.38
C CYS A 97 -5.67 12.25 -2.48
N LEU A 98 -4.59 11.47 -2.31
CA LEU A 98 -3.50 11.45 -3.28
C LEU A 98 -3.94 10.89 -4.64
N ALA A 99 -4.77 9.84 -4.64
CA ALA A 99 -5.28 9.24 -5.87
C ALA A 99 -6.20 10.19 -6.64
N TRP A 100 -7.00 10.99 -5.91
CA TRP A 100 -7.82 12.05 -6.48
C TRP A 100 -6.98 13.15 -7.13
N ASP A 101 -5.91 13.60 -6.47
CA ASP A 101 -5.00 14.64 -6.99
C ASP A 101 -4.29 14.20 -8.28
N VAL A 102 -4.02 12.89 -8.46
CA VAL A 102 -3.41 12.34 -9.68
C VAL A 102 -4.43 11.88 -10.73
N VAL A 103 -5.69 12.31 -10.58
CA VAL A 103 -6.82 12.07 -11.49
C VAL A 103 -6.95 10.59 -11.86
N ALA A 104 -6.82 9.71 -10.87
CA ALA A 104 -7.11 8.29 -11.07
C ALA A 104 -8.62 8.11 -11.18
N ALA A 105 -9.09 7.58 -12.31
CA ALA A 105 -10.51 7.31 -12.54
C ALA A 105 -11.01 6.15 -11.66
N ASP A 106 -10.16 5.15 -11.45
CA ASP A 106 -10.40 3.99 -10.58
C ASP A 106 -9.14 3.63 -9.80
N VAL A 107 -9.30 3.23 -8.54
CA VAL A 107 -8.18 2.92 -7.63
C VAL A 107 -8.45 1.60 -6.91
N ASP A 108 -7.48 0.68 -6.98
CA ASP A 108 -7.46 -0.52 -6.14
C ASP A 108 -6.53 -0.29 -4.94
N PHE A 109 -7.10 -0.29 -3.74
CA PHE A 109 -6.33 -0.08 -2.50
C PHE A 109 -5.79 -1.39 -1.94
N TYR A 110 -4.54 -1.34 -1.49
CA TYR A 110 -3.82 -2.46 -0.88
C TYR A 110 -3.26 -2.03 0.48
N SER A 111 -3.52 -2.83 1.50
CA SER A 111 -2.94 -2.70 2.84
C SER A 111 -2.60 -4.11 3.36
N ASN A 112 -1.54 -4.21 4.16
CA ASN A 112 -1.17 -5.42 4.90
C ASN A 112 -1.98 -5.58 6.20
N SER A 113 -2.75 -4.56 6.60
CA SER A 113 -3.54 -4.57 7.82
C SER A 113 -4.83 -5.38 7.64
N LEU A 114 -4.79 -6.63 8.10
CA LEU A 114 -5.96 -7.53 8.07
C LEU A 114 -7.17 -6.93 8.79
N GLN A 115 -6.94 -6.19 9.89
CA GLN A 115 -8.00 -5.53 10.65
C GLN A 115 -8.71 -4.46 9.82
N LEU A 116 -7.95 -3.64 9.08
CA LEU A 116 -8.53 -2.63 8.19
C LEU A 116 -9.35 -3.29 7.08
N VAL A 117 -8.79 -4.31 6.42
CA VAL A 117 -9.46 -5.01 5.32
C VAL A 117 -10.77 -5.65 5.79
N GLN A 118 -10.75 -6.33 6.95
CA GLN A 118 -11.95 -6.93 7.53
C GLN A 118 -13.02 -5.89 7.86
N ALA A 119 -12.64 -4.79 8.53
CA ALA A 119 -13.58 -3.72 8.89
C ALA A 119 -14.28 -3.13 7.65
N LEU A 120 -13.56 -2.94 6.55
CA LEU A 120 -14.13 -2.44 5.30
C LEU A 120 -15.08 -3.45 4.65
N VAL A 121 -14.71 -4.74 4.60
CA VAL A 121 -15.57 -5.79 4.03
C VAL A 121 -16.86 -5.97 4.82
N GLU A 122 -16.77 -5.93 6.16
CA GLU A 122 -17.94 -6.02 7.02
C GLU A 122 -18.89 -4.83 6.84
N SER A 123 -18.34 -3.61 6.66
CA SER A 123 -19.14 -2.40 6.43
C SER A 123 -19.95 -2.41 5.13
N GLN A 124 -19.60 -3.28 4.18
CA GLN A 124 -20.28 -3.42 2.89
C GLN A 124 -21.41 -4.46 2.88
N ARG A 125 -21.60 -5.20 3.98
CA ARG A 125 -22.71 -6.17 4.05
C ARG A 125 -24.02 -5.44 4.35
N PRO A 126 -25.08 -5.61 3.55
CA PRO A 126 -26.38 -5.04 3.87
C PRO A 126 -26.90 -5.66 5.17
N HIS A 127 -27.39 -4.81 6.08
CA HIS A 127 -28.06 -5.20 7.31
C HIS A 127 -29.39 -5.92 7.02
#